data_AF-A0A7S2WBQ4-F1
#
_entry.id   AF-A0A7S2WBQ4-F1
#
_cell.length_a   1.000
_cell.length_b   1.000
_cell.length_c   1.000
_cell.angle_alpha   90.00
_cell.angle_beta   90.00
_cell.angle_gamma   90.00
#
_symmetry.space_group_name_H-M   'P 1'
#
loop_
_entity.id
_entity.type
_entity.pdbx_description
1 polymer ?
#
loop_
_entity_poly.entity_id
_entity_poly.type
_entity_poly.pdbx_seq_one_letter_code
_entity_poly.pdbx_strand_id
1 'polypeptide(L)'
;ALEEGGGAVTPEEGFETWLALKLEACGLDTEIYSEYVTGILADESEDMEARAESVIDILSGALEEGTELEDTFASDLAAQWEARVSQQTSTAASDAAEKEREHQQRQKRDLALAAEHEEQKRLQLAKQNEMTREERKERNRILDQYGFASDVVDEDGNVIASASASSSAAQDDMSGIGQNTNRTRVKEAEQAKRVAARASHAKEQERNKAQQAKEKLKKEKEKQRTQKKERRPRG
;
A
#
# COMPACT_ATOMS: atom_id res chain seq x y z
N ALA A 1 65.97 -4.77 -3.53
CA ALA A 1 64.78 -5.40 -4.12
C ALA A 1 63.59 -4.60 -3.61
N LEU A 2 63.16 -3.62 -4.40
CA LEU A 2 61.91 -2.89 -4.17
C LEU A 2 60.83 -3.73 -4.86
N GLU A 3 59.89 -4.24 -4.07
CA GLU A 3 58.70 -4.89 -4.61
C GLU A 3 57.74 -3.80 -5.09
N GLU A 4 57.42 -3.83 -6.37
CA GLU A 4 56.41 -2.99 -6.99
C GLU A 4 55.03 -3.51 -6.60
N GLY A 5 54.31 -2.69 -5.83
CA GLY A 5 52.89 -2.89 -5.53
C GLY A 5 52.01 -2.46 -6.70
N GLY A 6 52.09 -3.18 -7.82
CA GLY A 6 51.09 -3.12 -8.88
C GLY A 6 49.84 -3.88 -8.43
N GLY A 7 48.99 -3.22 -7.64
CA GLY A 7 47.70 -3.76 -7.20
C GLY A 7 46.75 -3.92 -8.39
N ALA A 8 46.73 -5.10 -8.98
CA ALA A 8 45.70 -5.49 -9.94
C ALA A 8 44.35 -5.54 -9.21
N VAL A 9 43.55 -4.48 -9.35
CA VAL A 9 42.17 -4.43 -8.88
C VAL A 9 41.36 -5.46 -9.67
N THR A 10 40.84 -6.46 -8.96
CA THR A 10 40.06 -7.56 -9.54
C THR A 10 38.64 -7.13 -9.90
N PRO A 11 37.97 -7.79 -10.87
CA PRO A 11 36.62 -7.44 -11.36
C PRO A 11 35.46 -7.54 -10.33
N GLU A 12 35.73 -7.96 -9.09
CA GLU A 12 34.68 -8.17 -8.06
C GLU A 12 34.40 -6.92 -7.22
N GLU A 13 35.22 -5.88 -7.31
CA GLU A 13 35.00 -4.61 -6.65
C GLU A 13 34.23 -3.71 -7.63
N GLY A 14 32.91 -3.66 -7.49
CA GLY A 14 32.02 -2.94 -8.41
C GLY A 14 32.46 -1.49 -8.68
N PHE A 15 31.93 -0.89 -9.77
CA PHE A 15 32.33 0.43 -10.29
C PHE A 15 32.61 1.50 -9.22
N GLU A 16 31.75 1.61 -8.20
CA GLU A 16 31.91 2.59 -7.11
C GLU A 16 33.21 2.39 -6.31
N THR A 17 33.55 1.15 -5.99
CA THR A 17 34.77 0.81 -5.25
C THR A 17 36.01 1.06 -6.10
N TRP A 18 35.96 0.68 -7.38
CA TRP A 18 37.06 0.95 -8.32
C TRP A 18 37.30 2.45 -8.48
N LEU A 19 36.23 3.24 -8.66
CA LEU A 19 36.32 4.68 -8.81
C LEU A 19 36.84 5.33 -7.52
N ALA A 20 36.37 4.88 -6.36
CA ALA A 20 36.83 5.35 -5.07
C ALA A 20 38.34 5.18 -4.88
N LEU A 21 38.87 3.99 -5.19
CA LEU A 21 40.30 3.69 -5.09
C LEU A 21 41.14 4.57 -6.03
N LYS A 22 40.65 4.80 -7.25
CA LYS A 22 41.35 5.67 -8.21
C LYS A 22 41.34 7.14 -7.77
N LEU A 23 40.22 7.64 -7.26
CA LEU A 23 40.13 9.02 -6.76
C LEU A 23 41.00 9.23 -5.50
N GLU A 24 41.00 8.26 -4.58
CA GLU A 24 41.83 8.31 -3.37
C GLU A 24 43.33 8.28 -3.70
N ALA A 25 43.73 7.50 -4.71
CA ALA A 25 45.11 7.47 -5.19
C ALA A 25 45.58 8.83 -5.77
N CYS A 26 44.66 9.63 -6.31
CA CYS A 26 44.93 11.00 -6.77
C CYS A 26 44.79 12.06 -5.68
N GLY A 27 44.46 11.67 -4.44
CA GLY A 27 44.23 12.60 -3.33
C GLY A 27 42.92 13.40 -3.43
N LEU A 28 41.97 12.97 -4.27
CA LEU A 28 40.68 13.63 -4.44
C LEU A 28 39.64 13.14 -3.44
N ASP A 29 38.70 14.02 -3.08
CA ASP A 29 37.56 13.66 -2.22
C ASP A 29 36.62 12.69 -2.94
N THR A 30 36.64 11.43 -2.51
CA THR A 30 35.82 10.37 -3.10
C THR A 30 34.33 10.67 -3.05
N GLU A 31 33.80 11.27 -1.99
CA GLU A 31 32.35 11.49 -1.85
C GLU A 31 31.87 12.52 -2.88
N ILE A 32 32.62 13.60 -3.03
CA ILE A 32 32.28 14.68 -3.97
C ILE A 32 32.48 14.21 -5.41
N TYR A 33 33.68 13.70 -5.73
CA TYR A 33 34.02 13.39 -7.11
C TYR A 33 33.35 12.11 -7.63
N SER A 34 33.02 11.13 -6.78
CA SER A 34 32.25 9.96 -7.26
C SER A 34 30.85 10.34 -7.75
N GLU A 35 30.15 11.25 -7.04
CA GLU A 35 28.82 11.71 -7.45
C GLU A 35 28.89 12.51 -8.76
N TYR A 36 29.89 13.39 -8.90
CA TYR A 36 30.09 14.16 -10.14
C TYR A 36 30.44 13.27 -11.33
N VAL A 37 31.41 12.35 -11.18
CA VAL A 37 31.80 11.41 -12.23
C VAL A 37 30.59 10.58 -12.66
N THR A 38 29.89 9.99 -11.69
CA THR A 38 28.70 9.17 -11.98
C THR A 38 27.61 9.98 -12.67
N GLY A 39 27.40 11.24 -12.27
CA GLY A 39 26.42 12.13 -12.89
C GLY A 39 26.74 12.46 -14.35
N ILE A 40 28.01 12.72 -14.67
CA ILE A 40 28.45 12.99 -16.05
C ILE A 40 28.32 11.73 -16.90
N LEU A 41 28.76 10.58 -16.39
CA LEU A 41 28.70 9.32 -17.13
C LEU A 41 27.25 8.85 -17.39
N ALA A 42 26.35 9.16 -16.47
CA ALA A 42 24.92 8.86 -16.60
C ALA A 42 24.18 9.78 -17.58
N ASP A 43 24.75 10.92 -17.97
CA ASP A 43 24.11 11.80 -18.94
C ASP A 43 24.18 11.20 -20.35
N GLU A 44 23.06 10.71 -20.87
CA GLU A 44 22.99 10.07 -22.19
C GLU A 44 23.05 11.05 -23.38
N SER A 45 23.26 12.35 -23.15
CA SER A 45 23.21 13.38 -24.19
C SER A 45 24.41 13.35 -25.16
N GLU A 46 25.58 12.91 -24.70
CA GLU A 46 26.84 12.88 -25.46
C GLU A 46 27.37 11.44 -25.62
N ASP A 47 28.37 11.19 -26.45
CA ASP A 47 28.96 9.84 -26.56
C ASP A 47 29.80 9.49 -25.31
N MET A 48 29.90 8.19 -24.97
CA MET A 48 30.63 7.71 -23.78
C MET A 48 32.07 8.24 -23.69
N GLU A 49 32.75 8.29 -24.84
CA GLU A 49 34.12 8.81 -24.93
C GLU A 49 34.19 10.30 -24.61
N ALA A 50 33.24 11.11 -25.10
CA ALA A 50 33.16 12.54 -24.77
C ALA A 50 32.85 12.79 -23.28
N ARG A 51 32.02 11.95 -22.67
CA ARG A 51 31.73 12.00 -21.23
C ARG A 51 32.96 11.64 -20.40
N ALA A 52 33.71 10.62 -20.81
CA ALA A 52 34.94 10.20 -20.13
C ALA A 52 36.02 11.29 -20.22
N GLU A 53 36.19 11.93 -21.38
CA GLU A 53 37.09 13.07 -21.55
C GLU A 53 36.66 14.27 -20.69
N SER A 54 35.37 14.57 -20.63
CA SER A 54 34.85 15.64 -19.76
C SER A 54 35.13 15.38 -18.28
N VAL A 55 35.04 14.11 -17.86
CA VAL A 55 35.45 13.70 -16.50
C VAL A 55 36.94 13.95 -16.29
N ILE A 56 37.79 13.57 -17.25
CA ILE A 56 39.24 13.77 -17.15
C ILE A 56 39.60 15.25 -17.07
N ASP A 57 38.97 16.11 -17.87
CA ASP A 57 39.21 17.55 -17.83
C ASP A 57 38.91 18.13 -16.44
N ILE A 58 37.80 17.70 -15.83
CA ILE A 58 37.39 18.16 -14.49
C ILE A 58 38.35 17.64 -13.42
N LEU A 59 38.69 16.34 -13.47
CA LEU A 59 39.58 15.74 -12.48
C LEU A 59 41.00 16.33 -12.60
N SER A 60 41.53 16.47 -13.81
CA SER A 60 42.84 17.06 -14.07
C SER A 60 42.94 18.50 -13.58
N GLY A 61 41.85 19.28 -13.67
CA GLY A 61 41.79 20.63 -13.10
C GLY A 61 41.75 20.68 -11.57
N ALA A 62 41.42 19.57 -10.91
CA ALA A 62 41.35 19.44 -9.46
C ALA A 62 42.59 18.80 -8.82
N LEU A 63 43.45 18.15 -9.61
CA LEU A 63 44.68 17.52 -9.13
C LEU A 63 45.70 18.56 -8.66
N GLU A 64 46.48 18.21 -7.63
CA GLU A 64 47.59 19.04 -7.16
C GLU A 64 48.76 19.05 -8.16
N GLU A 65 49.52 20.15 -8.18
CA GLU A 65 50.65 20.34 -9.10
C GLU A 65 51.70 19.23 -8.93
N GLY A 66 51.87 18.40 -9.97
CA GLY A 66 52.78 17.24 -9.98
C GLY A 66 52.10 15.87 -9.85
N THR A 67 50.77 15.84 -9.70
CA THR A 67 49.96 14.62 -9.82
C THR A 67 49.29 14.62 -11.19
N GLU A 68 49.35 13.50 -11.91
CA GLU A 68 48.72 13.34 -13.22
C GLU A 68 47.84 12.09 -13.20
N LEU A 69 46.74 12.12 -13.96
CA LEU A 69 45.94 10.92 -14.22
C LEU A 69 46.70 10.00 -15.17
N GLU A 70 46.51 8.69 -15.02
CA GLU A 70 47.04 7.70 -15.95
C GLU A 70 46.43 7.91 -17.35
N ASP A 71 47.23 7.80 -18.41
CA ASP A 71 46.75 7.91 -19.80
C ASP A 71 45.64 6.91 -20.14
N THR A 72 45.54 5.79 -19.41
CA THR A 72 44.51 4.76 -19.59
C THR A 72 43.23 5.03 -18.81
N PHE A 73 43.19 6.07 -17.99
CA PHE A 73 42.07 6.35 -17.11
C PHE A 73 40.75 6.53 -17.88
N ALA A 74 40.80 7.20 -19.04
CA ALA A 74 39.64 7.40 -19.92
C ALA A 74 39.02 6.07 -20.37
N SER A 75 39.87 5.20 -20.91
CA SER A 75 39.47 3.91 -21.44
C SER A 75 38.99 2.98 -20.33
N ASP A 76 39.65 3.00 -19.17
CA ASP A 76 39.28 2.17 -18.03
C ASP A 76 37.94 2.63 -17.43
N LEU A 77 37.72 3.95 -17.35
CA LEU A 77 36.46 4.54 -16.89
C LEU A 77 35.30 4.14 -17.80
N ALA A 78 35.48 4.24 -19.12
CA ALA A 78 34.47 3.84 -20.09
C ALA A 78 34.16 2.34 -20.00
N ALA A 79 35.19 1.49 -19.96
CA ALA A 79 35.02 0.05 -19.84
C ALA A 79 34.28 -0.36 -18.55
N GLN A 80 34.64 0.25 -17.42
CA GLN A 80 34.00 -0.03 -16.13
C GLN A 80 32.55 0.46 -16.07
N TRP A 81 32.26 1.61 -16.69
CA TRP A 81 30.89 2.12 -16.79
C TRP A 81 30.00 1.25 -17.68
N GLU A 82 30.49 0.84 -18.85
CA GLU A 82 29.76 -0.06 -19.74
C GLU A 82 29.49 -1.43 -19.10
N ALA A 83 30.47 -1.97 -18.36
CA ALA A 83 30.31 -3.20 -17.59
C ALA A 83 29.20 -3.05 -16.52
N ARG A 84 29.19 -1.92 -15.79
CA ARG A 84 28.14 -1.61 -14.81
C ARG A 84 26.76 -1.54 -15.46
N VAL A 85 26.61 -0.79 -16.55
CA VAL A 85 25.33 -0.65 -17.27
C VAL A 85 24.85 -2.00 -17.82
N SER A 86 25.76 -2.80 -18.37
CA SER A 86 25.45 -4.15 -18.86
C SER A 86 24.98 -5.08 -17.74
N GLN A 87 25.60 -5.02 -16.57
CA GLN A 87 25.18 -5.81 -15.41
C GLN A 87 23.81 -5.35 -14.88
N GLN A 88 23.58 -4.05 -14.82
CA GLN A 88 22.33 -3.47 -14.33
C GLN A 88 21.14 -3.76 -15.28
N THR A 89 21.38 -3.74 -16.60
CA THR A 89 20.34 -4.11 -17.59
C THR A 89 20.02 -5.59 -17.56
N SER A 90 21.03 -6.47 -17.39
CA SER A 90 20.83 -7.91 -17.27
C SER A 90 20.02 -8.31 -16.03
N THR A 91 20.34 -7.70 -14.87
CA THR A 91 19.61 -7.92 -13.62
C THR A 91 18.18 -7.38 -13.69
N ALA A 92 17.99 -6.17 -14.21
CA ALA A 92 16.65 -5.60 -14.40
C ALA A 92 15.77 -6.43 -15.35
N ALA A 93 16.35 -7.00 -16.41
CA ALA A 93 15.63 -7.89 -17.33
C ALA A 93 15.21 -9.20 -16.65
N SER A 94 16.08 -9.79 -15.82
CA SER A 94 15.78 -10.98 -15.03
C SER A 94 14.64 -10.73 -14.04
N ASP A 95 14.70 -9.63 -13.29
CA ASP A 95 13.69 -9.26 -12.30
C ASP A 95 12.33 -8.99 -12.95
N ALA A 96 12.32 -8.33 -14.11
CA ALA A 96 11.11 -8.10 -14.88
C ALA A 96 10.49 -9.42 -15.36
N ALA A 97 11.30 -10.36 -15.85
CA ALA A 97 10.85 -11.68 -16.29
C ALA A 97 10.28 -12.51 -15.12
N GLU A 98 10.89 -12.44 -13.93
CA GLU A 98 10.39 -13.13 -12.75
C GLU A 98 9.04 -12.58 -12.28
N LYS A 99 8.91 -11.24 -12.21
CA LYS A 99 7.64 -10.60 -11.85
C LYS A 99 6.51 -10.95 -12.81
N GLU A 100 6.81 -10.99 -14.10
CA GLU A 100 5.83 -11.39 -15.12
C GLU A 100 5.42 -12.86 -14.94
N ARG A 101 6.36 -13.76 -14.67
CA ARG A 101 6.08 -15.17 -14.38
C ARG A 101 5.21 -15.32 -13.14
N GLU A 102 5.51 -14.61 -12.06
CA GLU A 102 4.73 -14.64 -10.82
C GLU A 102 3.30 -14.12 -11.05
N HIS A 103 3.17 -13.01 -11.78
CA HIS A 103 1.88 -12.44 -12.14
C HIS A 103 1.03 -13.42 -12.95
N GLN A 104 1.61 -14.07 -13.97
CA GLN A 104 0.91 -15.10 -14.75
C GLN A 104 0.51 -16.32 -13.91
N GLN A 105 1.36 -16.75 -12.97
CA GLN A 105 1.03 -17.85 -12.06
C GLN A 105 -0.13 -17.48 -11.12
N ARG A 106 -0.13 -16.25 -10.60
CA ARG A 106 -1.21 -15.74 -9.77
C ARG A 106 -2.53 -15.69 -10.53
N GLN A 107 -2.53 -15.19 -11.76
CA GLN A 107 -3.72 -15.17 -12.61
C GLN A 107 -4.26 -16.58 -12.88
N LYS A 108 -3.40 -17.54 -13.22
CA LYS A 108 -3.81 -18.94 -13.43
C LYS A 108 -4.43 -19.55 -12.19
N ARG A 109 -3.86 -19.30 -11.01
CA ARG A 109 -4.38 -19.78 -9.72
C ARG A 109 -5.74 -19.18 -9.42
N ASP A 110 -5.91 -17.87 -9.63
CA ASP A 110 -7.18 -17.18 -9.37
C ASP A 110 -8.28 -17.67 -10.32
N LEU A 111 -7.96 -17.92 -11.59
CA LEU A 111 -8.88 -18.53 -12.55
C LEU A 111 -9.28 -19.96 -12.15
N ALA A 112 -8.32 -20.77 -11.68
CA ALA A 112 -8.61 -22.13 -11.22
C ALA A 112 -9.54 -22.13 -9.99
N LEU A 113 -9.30 -21.25 -9.03
CA LEU A 113 -10.15 -21.09 -7.85
C LEU A 113 -11.56 -20.60 -8.22
N ALA A 114 -11.67 -19.67 -9.17
CA ALA A 114 -12.97 -19.20 -9.65
C ALA A 114 -13.77 -20.33 -10.31
N ALA A 115 -13.12 -21.15 -11.13
CA ALA A 115 -13.74 -22.31 -11.77
C ALA A 115 -14.21 -23.36 -10.75
N GLU A 116 -13.39 -23.66 -9.74
CA GLU A 116 -13.78 -24.58 -8.67
C GLU A 116 -14.98 -24.05 -7.87
N HIS A 117 -14.98 -22.76 -7.54
CA HIS A 117 -16.09 -22.14 -6.82
C HIS A 117 -17.39 -22.15 -7.65
N GLU A 118 -17.31 -21.91 -8.96
CA GLU A 118 -18.46 -22.02 -9.86
C GLU A 118 -19.00 -23.46 -9.93
N GLU A 119 -18.11 -24.45 -10.01
CA GLU A 119 -18.50 -25.86 -9.99
C GLU A 119 -19.19 -26.25 -8.68
N GLN A 120 -18.63 -25.87 -7.54
CA GLN A 120 -19.22 -26.12 -6.22
C GLN A 120 -20.61 -25.48 -6.11
N LYS A 121 -20.77 -24.24 -6.59
CA LYS A 121 -22.07 -23.56 -6.61
C LYS A 121 -23.08 -24.31 -7.49
N ARG A 122 -22.67 -24.79 -8.67
CA ARG A 122 -23.52 -25.58 -9.56
C ARG A 122 -23.97 -26.89 -8.90
N LEU A 123 -23.05 -27.60 -8.26
CA LEU A 123 -23.35 -28.84 -7.53
C LEU A 123 -24.30 -28.58 -6.35
N GLN A 124 -24.12 -27.47 -5.63
CA GLN A 124 -25.00 -27.11 -4.52
C GLN A 124 -26.42 -26.80 -4.99
N LEU A 125 -26.57 -26.08 -6.12
CA LEU A 125 -27.87 -25.81 -6.74
C LEU A 125 -28.54 -27.09 -7.24
N ALA A 126 -27.79 -28.01 -7.84
CA ALA A 126 -28.29 -29.32 -8.25
C ALA A 126 -28.84 -30.11 -7.04
N LYS A 127 -28.07 -30.21 -5.94
CA LYS A 127 -28.52 -30.85 -4.69
C LYS A 127 -29.75 -30.18 -4.10
N GLN A 128 -29.86 -28.85 -4.18
CA GLN A 128 -31.03 -28.13 -3.69
C GLN A 128 -32.29 -28.42 -4.53
N ASN A 129 -32.13 -28.64 -5.83
CA ASN A 129 -33.20 -29.00 -6.75
C ASN A 129 -33.61 -30.48 -6.60
N GLU A 130 -32.67 -31.37 -6.28
CA GLU A 130 -32.93 -32.80 -6.01
C GLU A 130 -33.61 -33.05 -4.66
N MET A 131 -33.47 -32.14 -3.68
CA MET A 131 -34.17 -32.28 -2.39
C MET A 131 -35.68 -32.37 -2.58
N THR A 132 -36.25 -33.43 -2.02
CA THR A 132 -37.69 -33.67 -2.02
C THR A 132 -38.43 -32.65 -1.13
N ARG A 133 -39.76 -32.56 -1.31
CA ARG A 133 -40.60 -31.61 -0.56
C ARG A 133 -40.54 -31.83 0.96
N GLU A 134 -40.38 -33.09 1.39
CA GLU A 134 -40.30 -33.46 2.81
C GLU A 134 -38.95 -33.08 3.42
N GLU A 135 -37.85 -33.36 2.72
CA GLU A 135 -36.49 -32.97 3.15
C GLU A 135 -36.33 -31.45 3.23
N ARG A 136 -36.90 -30.71 2.28
CA ARG A 136 -36.91 -29.25 2.30
C ARG A 136 -37.70 -28.71 3.51
N LYS A 137 -38.78 -29.38 3.88
CA LYS A 137 -39.62 -28.99 5.03
C LYS A 137 -38.91 -29.25 6.35
N GLU A 138 -38.23 -30.38 6.51
CA GLU A 138 -37.45 -30.66 7.73
C GLU A 138 -36.23 -29.75 7.85
N ARG A 139 -35.52 -29.49 6.73
CA ARG A 139 -34.43 -28.50 6.71
C ARG A 139 -34.91 -27.12 7.14
N ASN A 140 -36.06 -26.66 6.64
CA ASN A 140 -36.64 -25.38 7.04
C ASN A 140 -37.08 -25.40 8.50
N ARG A 141 -37.64 -26.51 9.00
CA ARG A 141 -38.00 -26.65 10.42
C ARG A 141 -36.79 -26.50 11.34
N ILE A 142 -35.66 -27.09 10.98
CA ILE A 142 -34.40 -26.97 11.72
C ILE A 142 -33.86 -25.54 11.61
N LEU A 143 -33.92 -24.93 10.43
CA LEU A 143 -33.56 -23.52 10.22
C LEU A 143 -34.47 -22.57 11.01
N ASP A 144 -35.74 -22.87 11.21
CA ASP A 144 -36.63 -22.05 12.04
C ASP A 144 -36.37 -22.26 13.53
N GLN A 145 -35.98 -23.48 13.92
CA GLN A 145 -35.69 -23.82 15.32
C GLN A 145 -34.35 -23.23 15.81
N TYR A 146 -33.36 -23.11 14.93
CA TYR A 146 -32.00 -22.67 15.27
C TYR A 146 -31.50 -21.46 14.49
N GLY A 147 -32.17 -21.08 13.40
CA GLY A 147 -31.86 -19.88 12.64
C GLY A 147 -32.42 -18.66 13.36
N PHE A 148 -31.58 -17.63 13.44
CA PHE A 148 -32.03 -16.32 13.84
C PHE A 148 -33.02 -15.82 12.78
N ALA A 149 -34.29 -15.63 13.16
CA ALA A 149 -35.23 -14.90 12.33
C ALA A 149 -34.63 -13.51 12.06
N SER A 150 -34.30 -13.23 10.81
CA SER A 150 -33.93 -11.88 10.40
C SER A 150 -35.14 -11.00 10.70
N ASP A 151 -34.97 -10.05 11.61
CA ASP A 151 -35.98 -9.02 11.86
C ASP A 151 -36.38 -8.39 10.53
N VAL A 152 -37.67 -8.51 10.17
CA VAL A 152 -38.23 -7.82 9.01
C VAL A 152 -38.30 -6.35 9.38
N VAL A 153 -37.43 -5.54 8.76
CA VAL A 153 -37.38 -4.10 8.98
C VAL A 153 -38.21 -3.37 7.93
N ASP A 154 -38.92 -2.32 8.33
CA ASP A 154 -39.59 -1.39 7.42
C ASP A 154 -38.58 -0.52 6.64
N GLU A 155 -39.08 0.29 5.70
CA GLU A 155 -38.26 1.23 4.90
C GLU A 155 -37.51 2.26 5.76
N ASP A 156 -37.90 2.46 7.02
CA ASP A 156 -37.27 3.35 8.00
C ASP A 156 -36.32 2.61 8.98
N GLY A 157 -36.13 1.29 8.80
CA GLY A 157 -35.23 0.47 9.60
C GLY A 157 -35.75 0.06 10.99
N ASN A 158 -37.05 0.18 11.23
CA ASN A 158 -37.71 -0.30 12.44
C ASN A 158 -38.12 -1.77 12.28
N VAL A 159 -37.91 -2.57 13.32
CA VAL A 159 -38.28 -3.99 13.34
C VAL A 159 -39.81 -4.09 13.44
N ILE A 160 -40.45 -4.58 12.37
CA ILE A 160 -41.86 -4.95 12.41
C ILE A 160 -41.91 -6.30 13.14
N ALA A 161 -42.45 -6.31 14.35
CA ALA A 161 -42.71 -7.55 15.07
C ALA A 161 -43.76 -8.37 14.29
N SER A 162 -43.30 -9.31 13.47
CA SER A 162 -44.17 -10.38 12.97
C SER A 162 -44.66 -11.16 14.19
N ALA A 163 -45.98 -11.25 14.36
CA ALA A 163 -46.66 -11.83 15.52
C ALA A 163 -46.35 -13.33 15.78
N SER A 164 -45.42 -13.94 15.05
CA SER A 164 -44.96 -15.31 15.23
C SER A 164 -43.84 -15.47 16.27
N ALA A 165 -43.35 -14.39 16.89
CA ALA A 165 -42.26 -14.44 17.88
C ALA A 165 -42.70 -14.75 19.33
N SER A 166 -43.92 -15.25 19.54
CA SER A 166 -44.44 -15.60 20.87
C SER A 166 -44.45 -17.12 21.10
N SER A 167 -43.27 -17.74 21.14
CA SER A 167 -43.12 -19.06 21.77
C SER A 167 -41.74 -19.23 22.42
N SER A 168 -41.59 -18.69 23.62
CA SER A 168 -40.54 -19.16 24.53
C SER A 168 -41.00 -19.02 25.99
N ALA A 169 -42.09 -19.72 26.30
CA ALA A 169 -42.41 -20.14 27.66
C ALA A 169 -42.08 -21.62 27.80
N ALA A 170 -40.79 -21.94 27.94
CA ALA A 170 -40.33 -23.19 28.51
C ALA A 170 -39.38 -22.82 29.66
N GLN A 171 -40.02 -22.46 30.78
CA GLN A 171 -39.38 -22.30 32.06
C GLN A 171 -39.13 -23.72 32.57
N ASP A 172 -37.95 -24.27 32.31
CA ASP A 172 -37.52 -25.54 32.88
C ASP A 172 -36.56 -25.27 34.04
N ASP A 173 -36.96 -25.82 35.17
CA ASP A 173 -36.38 -25.68 36.50
C ASP A 173 -35.04 -26.44 36.57
N MET A 174 -33.94 -25.73 36.31
CA MET A 174 -32.58 -26.24 36.52
C MET A 174 -31.77 -25.25 37.36
N SER A 175 -32.17 -25.10 38.62
CA SER A 175 -31.54 -24.24 39.63
C SER A 175 -30.10 -24.62 40.03
N GLY A 176 -29.51 -25.67 39.44
CA GLY A 176 -28.19 -26.20 39.84
C GLY A 176 -27.06 -26.15 38.79
N ILE A 177 -27.35 -25.81 37.54
CA ILE A 177 -26.33 -25.79 36.46
C ILE A 177 -26.21 -24.35 35.98
N GLY A 178 -25.04 -23.74 36.18
CA GLY A 178 -24.76 -22.35 35.81
C GLY A 178 -25.28 -22.03 34.41
N GLN A 179 -26.18 -21.06 34.31
CA GLN A 179 -26.85 -20.72 33.06
C GLN A 179 -25.81 -20.35 32.00
N ASN A 180 -25.96 -20.90 30.80
CA ASN A 180 -25.09 -20.57 29.68
C ASN A 180 -25.30 -19.12 29.25
N THR A 181 -24.41 -18.23 29.68
CA THR A 181 -24.43 -16.79 29.40
C THR A 181 -23.90 -16.42 28.01
N ASN A 182 -23.50 -17.37 27.17
CA ASN A 182 -22.94 -17.03 25.86
C ASN A 182 -24.00 -16.36 24.97
N ARG A 183 -25.25 -16.83 25.05
CA ARG A 183 -26.37 -16.22 24.32
C ARG A 183 -26.67 -14.79 24.78
N THR A 184 -26.64 -14.53 26.09
CA THR A 184 -26.89 -13.19 26.64
C THR A 184 -25.73 -12.25 26.32
N ARG A 185 -24.48 -12.71 26.48
CA ARG A 185 -23.28 -11.94 26.15
C ARG A 185 -23.21 -11.52 24.68
N VAL A 186 -23.58 -12.40 23.75
CA VAL A 186 -23.59 -12.05 22.32
C VAL A 186 -24.67 -11.00 22.03
N LYS A 187 -25.87 -11.16 22.59
CA LYS A 187 -26.96 -10.17 22.44
C LYS A 187 -26.60 -8.81 23.02
N GLU A 188 -26.01 -8.78 24.22
CA GLU A 188 -25.58 -7.54 24.87
C GLU A 188 -24.46 -6.85 24.09
N ALA A 189 -23.48 -7.60 23.58
CA ALA A 189 -22.38 -7.06 22.77
C ALA A 189 -22.88 -6.43 21.46
N GLU A 190 -23.86 -7.06 20.80
CA GLU A 190 -24.46 -6.53 19.57
C GLU A 190 -25.34 -5.30 19.84
N GLN A 191 -26.14 -5.33 20.91
CA GLN A 191 -26.93 -4.18 21.32
C GLN A 191 -26.04 -2.99 21.71
N ALA A 192 -24.93 -3.23 22.41
CA ALA A 192 -23.94 -2.21 22.72
C ALA A 192 -23.30 -1.61 21.47
N LYS A 193 -22.97 -2.43 20.46
CA LYS A 193 -22.48 -1.94 19.15
C LYS A 193 -23.51 -1.07 18.43
N ARG A 194 -24.79 -1.48 18.43
CA ARG A 194 -25.87 -0.71 17.81
C ARG A 194 -26.11 0.63 18.52
N VAL A 195 -26.06 0.65 19.84
CA VAL A 195 -26.18 1.90 20.63
C VAL A 195 -24.97 2.80 20.41
N ALA A 196 -23.76 2.25 20.39
CA ALA A 196 -22.54 3.01 20.12
C ALA A 196 -22.54 3.65 18.73
N ALA A 197 -22.97 2.91 17.70
CA ALA A 197 -23.09 3.43 16.33
C ALA A 197 -24.15 4.55 16.21
N ARG A 198 -25.29 4.41 16.90
CA ARG A 198 -26.31 5.47 16.96
C ARG A 198 -25.78 6.72 17.67
N ALA A 199 -25.06 6.54 18.78
CA ALA A 199 -24.47 7.64 19.54
C ALA A 199 -23.36 8.37 18.75
N SER A 200 -22.49 7.62 18.05
CA SER A 200 -21.44 8.23 17.22
C SER A 200 -22.02 9.02 16.04
N HIS A 201 -23.04 8.46 15.38
CA HIS A 201 -23.72 9.14 14.27
C HIS A 201 -24.46 10.40 14.73
N ALA A 202 -25.18 10.35 15.86
CA ALA A 202 -25.84 11.53 16.43
C ALA A 202 -24.82 12.63 16.80
N LYS A 203 -23.70 12.25 17.41
CA LYS A 203 -22.61 13.18 17.77
C LYS A 203 -21.97 13.82 16.54
N GLU A 204 -21.78 13.06 15.46
CA GLU A 204 -21.24 13.58 14.21
C GLU A 204 -22.20 14.55 13.52
N GLN A 205 -23.51 14.24 13.50
CA GLN A 205 -24.52 15.16 12.99
C GLN A 205 -24.55 16.48 13.77
N GLU A 206 -24.48 16.43 15.10
CA GLU A 206 -24.46 17.62 15.94
C GLU A 206 -23.20 18.47 15.67
N ARG A 207 -22.03 17.83 15.56
CA ARG A 207 -20.76 18.51 15.22
C ARG A 207 -20.85 19.22 13.86
N ASN A 208 -21.36 18.53 12.85
CA ASN A 208 -21.50 19.08 11.50
C ASN A 208 -22.51 20.25 11.48
N LYS A 209 -23.64 20.13 12.18
CA LYS A 209 -24.64 21.19 12.32
C LYS A 209 -24.07 22.42 13.04
N ALA A 210 -23.29 22.23 14.10
CA ALA A 210 -22.63 23.30 14.84
C ALA A 210 -21.57 24.03 14.00
N GLN A 211 -20.79 23.31 13.19
CA GLN A 211 -19.82 23.91 12.27
C GLN A 211 -20.50 24.76 11.20
N GLN A 212 -21.55 24.24 10.55
CA GLN A 212 -22.32 25.00 9.57
C GLN A 212 -22.95 26.26 10.17
N ALA A 213 -23.47 26.19 11.40
CA ALA A 213 -24.01 27.36 12.08
C ALA A 213 -22.93 28.42 12.37
N LYS A 214 -21.74 28.00 12.82
CA LYS A 214 -20.60 28.90 13.05
C LYS A 214 -20.13 29.60 11.77
N GLU A 215 -20.07 28.87 10.65
CA GLU A 215 -19.68 29.44 9.36
C GLU A 215 -20.71 30.44 8.82
N LYS A 216 -22.01 30.14 8.93
CA LYS A 216 -23.08 31.06 8.55
C LYS A 216 -23.01 32.36 9.36
N LEU A 217 -22.77 32.26 10.66
CA LEU A 217 -22.67 33.42 11.55
C LEU A 217 -21.41 34.27 11.28
N LYS A 218 -20.29 33.64 10.89
CA LYS A 218 -19.08 34.37 10.42
C LYS A 218 -19.36 35.13 9.12
N LYS A 219 -19.96 34.46 8.13
CA LYS A 219 -20.33 35.08 6.84
C LYS A 219 -21.30 36.26 7.03
N GLU A 220 -22.25 36.15 7.96
CA GLU A 220 -23.18 37.25 8.25
C GLU A 220 -22.50 38.44 8.95
N LYS A 221 -21.64 38.17 9.95
CA LYS A 221 -20.84 39.23 10.61
C LYS A 221 -19.89 39.93 9.64
N GLU A 222 -19.32 39.21 8.69
CA GLU A 222 -18.46 39.77 7.66
C GLU A 222 -19.25 40.66 6.69
N LYS A 223 -20.43 40.21 6.22
CA LYS A 223 -21.35 41.02 5.42
C LYS A 223 -21.83 42.29 6.14
N GLN A 224 -22.13 42.20 7.44
CA GLN A 224 -22.51 43.37 8.24
C GLN A 224 -21.32 44.34 8.45
N ARG A 225 -20.08 43.83 8.56
CA ARG A 225 -18.87 44.66 8.67
C ARG A 225 -18.54 45.39 7.36
N THR A 226 -18.67 44.73 6.22
CA THR A 226 -18.40 45.35 4.91
C THR A 226 -19.43 46.43 4.59
N GLN A 227 -20.72 46.16 4.81
CA GLN A 227 -21.79 47.16 4.62
C GLN A 227 -21.65 48.39 5.54
N LYS A 228 -21.16 48.23 6.78
CA LYS A 228 -20.88 49.36 7.68
C LYS A 228 -19.70 50.22 7.21
N LYS A 229 -18.73 49.65 6.49
CA LYS A 229 -17.53 50.35 6.01
C LYS A 229 -17.84 51.22 4.79
N GLU A 230 -18.78 50.81 3.93
CA GLU A 230 -19.23 51.60 2.77
C GLU A 230 -20.15 52.77 3.16
N ARG A 231 -20.87 52.67 4.28
CA ARG A 231 -21.78 53.73 4.77
C ARG A 231 -21.11 54.81 5.62
N ARG A 232 -19.81 54.71 5.91
CA ARG A 232 -19.04 55.80 6.53
C ARG A 232 -18.48 56.68 5.41
N PRO A 233 -18.94 57.95 5.26
CA PRO A 233 -18.32 58.84 4.30
C PRO A 233 -16.84 58.98 4.67
N ARG A 234 -15.96 58.80 3.68
CA ARG A 234 -14.53 59.12 3.81
C ARG A 234 -14.43 60.64 3.94
N GLY A 235 -14.48 61.13 5.18
CA GLY A 235 -14.12 62.49 5.56
C GLY A 235 -12.62 62.64 5.62
#